data_AF-A0A523LGS3-F1
#
_entry.id   AF-A0A523LGS3-F1
#
_cell.length_a   1.000
_cell.length_b   1.000
_cell.length_c   1.000
_cell.angle_alpha   90.00
_cell.angle_beta   90.00
_cell.angle_gamma   90.00
#
_symmetry.space_group_name_H-M   'P 1'
#
loop_
_entity.id
_entity.type
_entity.pdbx_description
1 polymer ?
#
loop_
_entity_poly.entity_id
_entity_poly.type
_entity_poly.pdbx_seq_one_letter_code
_entity_poly.pdbx_strand_id
1 'polypeptide(L)'
;MVIRLLKIVFVAFISLLCLIYAAQNVANLDACYQAFAYVLGRVDHQVYPGSIIPAIQSPVVIWLVLVLVVSLEFAAGLLAAKGAWDLWGARKAPAAEFNGAKT
;
A
#
# COMPACT_ATOMS: atom_id res chain seq x y z
N MET A 1 -25.93 11.71 5.85
CA MET A 1 -25.16 12.18 4.68
C MET A 1 -23.69 12.45 4.99
N VAL A 2 -23.36 13.26 6.02
CA VAL A 2 -21.97 13.57 6.40
C VAL A 2 -21.10 12.31 6.61
N ILE A 3 -21.57 11.32 7.38
CA ILE A 3 -20.82 10.08 7.64
C ILE A 3 -20.45 9.30 6.36
N ARG A 4 -21.28 9.38 5.31
CA ARG A 4 -21.02 8.69 4.04
C ARG A 4 -19.90 9.39 3.26
N LEU A 5 -19.93 10.73 3.22
CA LEU A 5 -18.88 11.52 2.61
C LEU A 5 -17.54 11.31 3.33
N LEU A 6 -17.53 11.28 4.66
CA LEU A 6 -16.32 10.98 5.43
C LEU A 6 -15.73 9.61 5.07
N LYS A 7 -16.55 8.57 4.92
CA LYS A 7 -16.08 7.25 4.49
C LYS A 7 -15.46 7.29 3.09
N ILE A 8 -16.11 7.97 2.13
CA ILE A 8 -15.59 8.09 0.76
C ILE A 8 -14.26 8.82 0.75
N VAL A 9 -14.20 9.98 1.41
CA VAL A 9 -12.98 10.81 1.50
C VAL A 9 -11.85 10.04 2.17
N PHE A 10 -12.15 9.30 3.23
CA PHE A 10 -11.16 8.46 3.90
C PHE A 10 -10.56 7.41 2.95
N VAL A 11 -11.40 6.66 2.24
CA VAL A 11 -10.94 5.64 1.27
C VAL A 11 -10.16 6.29 0.12
N ALA A 12 -10.59 7.46 -0.35
CA ALA A 12 -9.87 8.22 -1.37
C ALA A 12 -8.48 8.65 -0.89
N PHE A 13 -8.33 9.10 0.37
CA PHE A 13 -7.01 9.43 0.91
C PHE A 13 -6.12 8.20 1.10
N ILE A 14 -6.66 7.05 1.49
CA ILE A 14 -5.90 5.79 1.53
C ILE A 14 -5.40 5.42 0.14
N SER A 15 -6.24 5.55 -0.89
CA SER A 15 -5.85 5.34 -2.29
C SER A 15 -4.71 6.27 -2.70
N LEU A 16 -4.84 7.58 -2.47
CA LEU A 16 -3.82 8.57 -2.81
C LEU A 16 -2.52 8.31 -2.06
N LEU A 17 -2.58 7.97 -0.77
CA LEU A 17 -1.40 7.62 0.01
C LEU A 17 -0.65 6.45 -0.65
N CYS A 18 -1.33 5.33 -0.93
CA CYS A 18 -0.72 4.17 -1.56
C CYS A 18 -0.13 4.50 -2.94
N LEU A 19 -0.87 5.20 -3.80
CA LEU A 19 -0.43 5.51 -5.15
C LEU A 19 0.76 6.48 -5.17
N ILE A 20 0.75 7.50 -4.29
CA ILE A 20 1.86 8.47 -4.19
C ILE A 20 3.12 7.77 -3.67
N TYR A 21 3.02 6.94 -2.63
CA TYR A 21 4.17 6.20 -2.11
C TYR A 21 4.71 5.19 -3.13
N ALA A 22 3.84 4.44 -3.81
CA ALA A 22 4.25 3.53 -4.87
C ALA A 22 4.95 4.26 -6.03
N ALA A 23 4.40 5.39 -6.48
CA ALA A 23 5.01 6.22 -7.50
C ALA A 23 6.35 6.81 -7.05
N GLN A 24 6.45 7.23 -5.78
CA GLN A 24 7.69 7.75 -5.21
C GLN A 24 8.77 6.66 -5.09
N ASN A 25 8.40 5.43 -4.75
CA ASN A 25 9.28 4.26 -4.75
C ASN A 25 9.84 4.00 -6.16
N VAL A 26 8.99 4.07 -7.19
CA VAL A 26 9.42 3.93 -8.60
C VAL A 26 10.26 5.11 -9.08
N ALA A 27 9.94 6.34 -8.66
CA ALA A 27 10.73 7.52 -9.03
C ALA A 27 12.13 7.51 -8.36
N ASN A 28 12.29 6.79 -7.25
CA ASN A 28 13.52 6.72 -6.46
C ASN A 28 13.97 5.27 -6.25
N LEU A 29 14.04 4.48 -7.33
CA LEU A 29 14.31 3.04 -7.26
C LEU A 29 15.60 2.70 -6.53
N ASP A 30 16.67 3.49 -6.70
CA ASP A 30 17.94 3.25 -6.00
C ASP A 30 17.76 3.38 -4.49
N ALA A 31 17.14 4.48 -4.02
CA ALA A 31 16.88 4.69 -2.60
C ALA A 31 15.90 3.63 -2.05
N CYS A 32 14.90 3.25 -2.84
CA CYS A 32 13.97 2.18 -2.51
C CYS A 32 14.70 0.84 -2.32
N TYR A 33 15.55 0.45 -3.27
CA TYR A 33 16.37 -0.76 -3.16
C TYR A 33 17.24 -0.75 -1.91
N GLN A 34 17.91 0.38 -1.62
CA GLN A 34 18.75 0.50 -0.41
C GLN A 34 17.94 0.34 0.88
N ALA A 35 16.72 0.87 0.95
CA ALA A 35 15.85 0.68 2.10
C ALA A 35 15.46 -0.80 2.29
N PHE A 36 15.13 -1.51 1.21
CA PHE A 36 14.87 -2.96 1.28
C PHE A 36 16.12 -3.75 1.67
N ALA A 37 17.28 -3.43 1.10
CA ALA A 37 18.54 -4.08 1.44
C ALA A 37 18.93 -3.87 2.91
N TYR A 38 18.70 -2.66 3.46
CA TYR A 38 18.94 -2.34 4.87
C TYR A 38 18.08 -3.21 5.79
N VAL A 39 16.77 -3.27 5.53
CA VAL A 39 15.81 -4.03 6.36
C VAL A 39 16.04 -5.54 6.22
N LEU A 40 16.10 -6.05 5.00
CA LEU A 40 16.25 -7.49 4.72
C LEU A 40 17.65 -8.01 5.10
N GLY A 41 18.66 -7.17 4.99
CA GLY A 41 20.02 -7.44 5.46
C GLY A 41 20.18 -7.37 6.98
N ARG A 42 19.14 -6.93 7.72
CA ARG A 42 19.13 -6.74 9.17
C ARG A 42 20.22 -5.79 9.67
N VAL A 43 20.46 -4.72 8.92
CA VAL A 43 21.36 -3.66 9.38
C VAL A 43 20.75 -3.02 10.62
N ASP A 44 21.57 -2.81 11.66
CA ASP A 44 21.18 -2.27 12.97
C ASP A 44 20.00 -2.98 13.67
N HIS A 45 19.86 -4.30 13.47
CA HIS A 45 18.79 -5.12 14.04
C HIS A 45 19.01 -5.45 15.53
N GLN A 46 19.23 -4.42 16.35
CA GLN A 46 19.60 -4.50 17.78
C GLN A 46 18.40 -4.84 18.68
N VAL A 47 17.19 -4.43 18.30
CA VAL A 47 15.98 -4.59 19.13
C VAL A 47 15.46 -6.04 19.12
N TYR A 48 15.62 -6.76 18.01
CA TYR A 48 15.12 -8.13 17.82
C TYR A 48 16.23 -9.09 17.36
N PRO A 49 17.27 -9.34 18.17
CA PRO A 49 18.47 -10.07 17.74
C PRO A 49 18.17 -11.52 17.30
N GLY A 50 17.13 -12.14 17.87
CA GLY A 50 16.66 -13.48 17.50
C GLY A 50 15.58 -13.45 16.43
N SER A 51 15.93 -13.14 15.17
CA SER A 51 14.95 -13.12 14.08
C SER A 51 14.95 -14.43 13.27
N ILE A 52 13.73 -14.94 13.01
CA ILE A 52 13.44 -16.26 12.42
C ILE A 52 13.90 -16.36 10.94
N ILE A 53 14.00 -15.23 10.23
CA ILE A 53 14.04 -15.14 8.75
C ILE A 53 15.43 -14.97 8.11
N PRO A 54 16.55 -15.60 8.50
CA PRO A 54 17.94 -15.12 8.18
C PRO A 54 18.20 -13.63 7.77
N ALA A 55 19.44 -13.27 7.46
CA ALA A 55 19.71 -12.01 6.75
C ALA A 55 19.73 -12.30 5.25
N ILE A 56 19.03 -11.50 4.44
CA ILE A 56 18.99 -11.65 2.98
C ILE A 56 19.92 -10.62 2.37
N GLN A 57 20.98 -11.11 1.71
CA GLN A 57 21.97 -10.26 1.02
C GLN A 57 21.95 -10.45 -0.50
N SER A 58 21.19 -11.43 -1.00
CA SER A 58 21.10 -11.70 -2.44
C SER A 58 20.39 -10.55 -3.17
N PRO A 59 21.05 -9.84 -4.10
CA PRO A 59 20.44 -8.72 -4.81
C PRO A 59 19.18 -9.13 -5.58
N VAL A 60 19.18 -10.33 -6.16
CA VAL A 60 18.05 -10.86 -6.93
C VAL A 60 16.82 -11.01 -6.03
N VAL A 61 16.99 -11.57 -4.82
CA VAL A 61 15.88 -11.75 -3.88
C VAL A 61 15.35 -10.40 -3.40
N ILE A 62 16.24 -9.43 -3.13
CA ILE A 62 15.85 -8.07 -2.71
C ILE A 62 15.02 -7.40 -3.81
N TRP A 63 15.44 -7.48 -5.07
CA TRP A 63 14.67 -6.94 -6.20
C TRP A 63 13.31 -7.61 -6.36
N LEU A 64 13.23 -8.94 -6.20
CA LEU A 64 11.95 -9.66 -6.26
C LEU A 64 10.97 -9.19 -5.16
N VAL A 65 11.46 -9.02 -3.94
CA VAL A 65 10.64 -8.54 -2.82
C VAL A 65 10.22 -7.08 -3.05
N LEU A 66 11.12 -6.22 -3.52
CA LEU A 66 10.81 -4.83 -3.87
C LEU A 66 9.70 -4.76 -4.92
N VAL A 67 9.85 -5.49 -6.03
CA VAL A 67 8.85 -5.52 -7.12
C VAL A 67 7.51 -6.01 -6.59
N LEU A 68 7.50 -7.05 -5.77
CA LEU A 68 6.28 -7.57 -5.14
C LEU A 68 5.60 -6.50 -4.28
N VAL A 69 6.33 -5.87 -3.36
CA VAL A 69 5.76 -4.88 -2.44
C VAL A 69 5.26 -3.65 -3.18
N VAL A 70 6.04 -3.08 -4.10
CA VAL A 70 5.62 -1.91 -4.89
C VAL A 70 4.39 -2.24 -5.76
N SER A 71 4.33 -3.44 -6.33
CA SER A 71 3.15 -3.91 -7.08
C SER A 71 1.92 -4.02 -6.19
N LEU A 72 2.07 -4.53 -4.97
CA LEU A 72 0.99 -4.60 -3.99
C LEU A 72 0.55 -3.22 -3.49
N GLU A 73 1.47 -2.25 -3.36
CA GLU A 73 1.12 -0.86 -3.05
C GLU A 73 0.28 -0.22 -4.16
N PHE A 74 0.66 -0.41 -5.43
CA PHE A 74 -0.16 0.02 -6.56
C PHE A 74 -1.52 -0.67 -6.57
N ALA A 75 -1.56 -1.98 -6.38
CA ALA A 75 -2.81 -2.73 -6.34
C ALA A 75 -3.74 -2.23 -5.22
N ALA A 76 -3.21 -2.02 -4.01
CA ALA A 76 -3.97 -1.47 -2.89
C ALA A 76 -4.52 -0.07 -3.22
N GLY A 77 -3.69 0.80 -3.79
CA GLY A 77 -4.08 2.14 -4.22
C GLY A 77 -5.18 2.15 -5.27
N LEU A 78 -5.06 1.32 -6.31
CA LEU A 78 -6.05 1.22 -7.40
C LEU A 78 -7.37 0.59 -6.93
N LEU A 79 -7.31 -0.47 -6.11
CA LEU A 79 -8.52 -1.09 -5.54
C LEU A 79 -9.24 -0.13 -4.59
N ALA A 80 -8.51 0.64 -3.78
CA ALA A 80 -9.10 1.68 -2.94
C ALA A 80 -9.69 2.82 -3.79
N ALA A 81 -9.05 3.22 -4.89
CA ALA A 81 -9.58 4.24 -5.81
C ALA A 81 -10.93 3.80 -6.38
N LYS A 82 -11.00 2.55 -6.86
CA LYS A 82 -12.23 1.94 -7.35
C LYS A 82 -13.31 1.90 -6.28
N GLY A 83 -12.98 1.43 -5.07
CA GLY A 83 -13.93 1.41 -3.96
C GLY A 83 -14.47 2.80 -3.59
N ALA A 84 -13.62 3.84 -3.64
CA ALA A 84 -14.06 5.22 -3.43
C ALA A 84 -14.99 5.72 -4.55
N TRP A 85 -14.70 5.37 -5.79
CA TRP A 85 -15.52 5.70 -6.96
C TRP A 85 -16.91 5.06 -6.87
N ASP A 86 -16.98 3.77 -6.53
CA ASP A 86 -18.24 3.06 -6.43
C ASP A 86 -19.10 3.57 -5.26
N LEU A 87 -18.47 3.85 -4.10
CA LEU A 87 -19.15 4.50 -2.98
C LEU A 87 -19.67 5.90 -3.34
N TRP A 88 -18.95 6.65 -4.17
CA TRP A 88 -19.40 7.95 -4.65
C TRP A 88 -20.64 7.81 -5.54
N GLY A 89 -20.66 6.81 -6.44
CA GLY A 89 -21.83 6.46 -7.25
C GLY A 89 -23.04 6.13 -6.39
N ALA A 90 -22.87 5.26 -5.38
CA ALA A 90 -23.93 4.79 -4.49
C ALA A 90 -24.26 5.75 -3.33
N ARG A 91 -23.67 6.96 -3.26
CA ARG A 91 -23.77 7.85 -2.08
C ARG A 91 -25.21 8.21 -1.67
N LYS A 92 -26.14 8.21 -2.62
CA LYS A 92 -27.58 8.50 -2.42
C LYS A 92 -28.44 7.24 -2.27
N ALA A 93 -27.88 6.05 -2.45
CA ALA A 93 -28.59 4.78 -2.38
C ALA A 93 -29.02 4.40 -0.94
N PRO A 94 -29.92 3.42 -0.76
CA PRO A 94 -30.21 2.84 0.55
C PRO A 94 -28.94 2.37 1.29
N ALA A 95 -29.00 2.31 2.62
CA ALA A 95 -27.80 2.04 3.44
C ALA A 95 -27.14 0.69 3.13
N ALA A 96 -27.94 -0.34 2.84
CA ALA A 96 -27.44 -1.65 2.47
C ALA A 96 -26.60 -1.59 1.17
N GLU A 97 -27.13 -0.94 0.14
CA GLU A 97 -26.47 -0.78 -1.15
C GLU A 97 -25.20 0.06 -1.04
N PHE A 98 -25.25 1.19 -0.32
CA PHE A 98 -24.05 2.02 -0.08
C PHE A 98 -22.93 1.24 0.64
N ASN A 99 -23.26 0.43 1.66
CA ASN A 99 -22.24 -0.31 2.39
C ASN A 99 -21.66 -1.49 1.57
N GLY A 100 -22.43 -2.02 0.62
CA GLY A 100 -22.06 -3.13 -0.27
C GLY A 100 -21.33 -2.70 -1.55
N ALA A 101 -21.37 -1.42 -1.93
CA ALA A 101 -20.85 -0.94 -3.22
C ALA A 101 -19.32 -1.05 -3.42
N LYS A 102 -18.55 -1.50 -2.42
CA LYS A 102 -17.07 -1.48 -2.43
C LYS A 102 -16.48 -2.70 -3.16
N THR A 103 -16.69 -2.83 -4.47
CA THR A 103 -16.32 -4.01 -5.27
C THR A 103 -15.24 -3.76 -6.31
#